data_AF-V4YEH3-F1
#
_entry.id   AF-V4YEH3-F1
#
_cell.length_a   1.000
_cell.length_b   1.000
_cell.length_c   1.000
_cell.angle_alpha   90.00
_cell.angle_beta   90.00
_cell.angle_gamma   90.00
#
_symmetry.space_group_name_H-M   'P 1'
#
loop_
_entity.id
_entity.type
_entity.pdbx_description
1 polymer ?
#
loop_
_entity_poly.entity_id
_entity_poly.type
_entity_poly.pdbx_seq_one_letter_code
_entity_poly.pdbx_strand_id
1 'polypeptide(L)'
;MTREAAKTGVEEFLERTVDATREEFRVQRALRGTGLGPGGMVIDRLRDNAQAMERKLVEPELAEYRDRSLAQFDVLVEYMETDAPIQEFEEPLLKTDSYLESLDASASAATRKQLIDASLERLERLGDGLAPVVHSDHDEFWPAISAALSRESALDLVEHGFPFSGPLRQHREAVSFAVTIDPGEVLGGPLTGGLPSVSLEYTDEALRAMQRAERRIGKQMRDEIDTRFP
;
A
#
# COMPACT_ATOMS: atom_id res chain seq x y z
N MET A 1 23.29 -6.63 8.61
CA MET A 1 23.13 -5.23 8.24
C MET A 1 22.57 -4.60 9.49
N THR A 2 22.83 -3.34 9.78
CA THR A 2 22.06 -2.73 10.87
C THR A 2 20.57 -2.79 10.52
N ARG A 3 19.70 -3.11 11.48
CA ARG A 3 18.23 -3.04 11.33
C ARG A 3 17.81 -1.74 10.60
N GLU A 4 18.51 -0.66 10.89
CA GLU A 4 18.35 0.66 10.27
C GLU A 4 18.57 0.66 8.75
N ALA A 5 19.61 0.00 8.23
CA ALA A 5 19.85 -0.01 6.78
C ALA A 5 18.84 -0.88 6.01
N ALA A 6 18.30 -1.94 6.63
CA ALA A 6 17.14 -2.67 6.10
C ALA A 6 15.94 -1.75 5.98
N LYS A 7 15.68 -1.02 7.06
CA LYS A 7 14.56 -0.12 7.20
C LYS A 7 14.64 1.03 6.21
N THR A 8 15.81 1.67 6.05
CA THR A 8 16.00 2.73 5.06
C THR A 8 15.76 2.25 3.63
N GLY A 9 16.25 1.06 3.26
CA GLY A 9 16.00 0.52 1.92
C GLY A 9 14.53 0.22 1.64
N VAL A 10 13.82 -0.34 2.63
CA VAL A 10 12.38 -0.59 2.53
C VAL A 10 11.57 0.71 2.57
N GLU A 11 11.98 1.69 3.36
CA GLU A 11 11.38 3.02 3.40
C GLU A 11 11.48 3.71 2.04
N GLU A 12 12.65 3.74 1.40
CA GLU A 12 12.82 4.27 0.04
C GLU A 12 11.92 3.55 -0.98
N PHE A 13 11.80 2.22 -0.87
CA PHE A 13 10.92 1.44 -1.74
C PHE A 13 9.44 1.78 -1.52
N LEU A 14 9.01 1.89 -0.27
CA LEU A 14 7.64 2.26 0.10
C LEU A 14 7.33 3.68 -0.35
N GLU A 15 8.25 4.63 -0.18
CA GLU A 15 8.09 6.01 -0.66
C GLU A 15 7.90 6.05 -2.18
N ARG A 16 8.75 5.36 -2.96
CA ARG A 16 8.60 5.26 -4.42
C ARG A 16 7.25 4.65 -4.81
N THR A 17 6.79 3.65 -4.07
CA THR A 17 5.51 2.96 -4.31
C THR A 17 4.32 3.87 -4.01
N VAL A 18 4.37 4.61 -2.91
CA VAL A 18 3.37 5.61 -2.53
C VAL A 18 3.31 6.73 -3.56
N ASP A 19 4.45 7.27 -3.98
CA ASP A 19 4.51 8.31 -5.01
C ASP A 19 3.97 7.81 -6.35
N ALA A 20 4.37 6.61 -6.78
CA ALA A 20 3.85 6.01 -8.00
C ALA A 20 2.33 5.76 -7.93
N THR A 21 1.81 5.39 -6.75
CA THR A 21 0.36 5.21 -6.54
C THR A 21 -0.37 6.54 -6.64
N ARG A 22 0.14 7.60 -6.01
CA ARG A 22 -0.40 8.97 -6.12
C ARG A 22 -0.43 9.43 -7.58
N GLU A 23 0.68 9.29 -8.30
CA GLU A 23 0.80 9.69 -9.71
C GLU A 23 -0.16 8.94 -10.63
N GLU A 24 -0.48 7.68 -10.31
CA GLU A 24 -1.43 6.87 -11.06
C GLU A 24 -2.88 7.14 -10.67
N PHE A 25 -3.16 7.60 -9.45
CA PHE A 25 -4.51 7.86 -8.97
C PHE A 25 -5.17 9.03 -9.73
N ARG A 26 -6.46 8.88 -10.00
CA ARG A 26 -7.27 9.86 -10.74
C ARG A 26 -8.57 10.09 -9.98
N VAL A 27 -8.63 11.17 -9.22
CA VAL A 27 -9.83 11.62 -8.48
C VAL A 27 -11.09 11.63 -9.35
N GLN A 28 -10.97 12.05 -10.61
CA GLN A 28 -12.09 12.08 -11.56
C GLN A 28 -12.70 10.69 -11.86
N ARG A 29 -11.92 9.62 -11.71
CA ARG A 29 -12.38 8.24 -11.89
C ARG A 29 -13.06 7.72 -10.63
N ALA A 30 -12.50 8.03 -9.45
CA ALA A 30 -13.16 7.76 -8.16
C ALA A 30 -14.56 8.40 -8.12
N LEU A 31 -14.69 9.64 -8.59
CA LEU A 31 -15.95 10.38 -8.64
C LEU A 31 -16.98 9.88 -9.70
N ARG A 32 -16.68 8.85 -10.50
CA ARG A 32 -17.67 8.26 -11.44
C ARG A 32 -18.53 7.16 -10.81
N GLY A 33 -18.08 6.56 -9.71
CA GLY A 33 -18.78 5.46 -9.03
C GLY A 33 -19.90 5.92 -8.10
N THR A 34 -19.91 7.19 -7.70
CA THR A 34 -20.92 7.77 -6.80
C THR A 34 -22.18 8.17 -7.58
N GLY A 35 -23.10 7.21 -7.74
CA GLY A 35 -24.32 7.36 -8.54
C GLY A 35 -25.22 8.55 -8.16
N LEU A 36 -25.62 9.31 -9.19
CA LEU A 36 -26.86 10.06 -9.45
C LEU A 36 -27.86 10.31 -8.28
N GLY A 37 -27.40 10.89 -7.17
CA GLY A 37 -28.27 11.54 -6.17
C GLY A 37 -28.35 13.07 -6.35
N PRO A 38 -29.03 13.81 -5.44
CA PRO A 38 -29.11 15.28 -5.44
C PRO A 38 -27.74 16.00 -5.41
N GLY A 39 -26.63 15.26 -5.31
CA GLY A 39 -25.25 15.74 -5.23
C GLY A 39 -24.53 15.99 -6.57
N GLY A 40 -25.20 15.90 -7.73
CA GLY A 40 -24.53 16.08 -9.03
C GLY A 40 -23.72 17.38 -9.16
N MET A 41 -24.26 18.51 -8.69
CA MET A 41 -23.56 19.80 -8.70
C MET A 41 -22.37 19.83 -7.73
N VAL A 42 -22.47 19.16 -6.58
CA VAL A 42 -21.38 19.07 -5.60
C VAL A 42 -20.26 18.18 -6.15
N ILE A 43 -20.60 17.05 -6.76
CA ILE A 43 -19.65 16.14 -7.41
C ILE A 43 -18.93 16.83 -8.58
N ASP A 44 -19.64 17.58 -9.42
CA ASP A 44 -19.03 18.34 -10.51
C ASP A 44 -18.06 19.40 -9.96
N ARG A 45 -18.44 20.09 -8.88
CA ARG A 45 -17.56 21.06 -8.23
C ARG A 45 -16.34 20.42 -7.56
N LEU A 46 -16.48 19.24 -6.95
CA LEU A 46 -15.35 18.46 -6.43
C LEU A 46 -14.44 17.98 -7.57
N ARG A 47 -15.01 17.62 -8.73
CA ARG A 47 -14.26 17.24 -9.94
C ARG A 47 -13.42 18.40 -10.47
N ASP A 48 -13.97 19.61 -10.47
CA ASP A 48 -13.26 20.83 -10.87
C ASP A 48 -12.14 21.20 -9.88
N ASN A 49 -12.19 20.68 -8.66
CA ASN A 49 -11.21 20.89 -7.59
C ASN A 49 -10.35 19.65 -7.32
N ALA A 50 -10.03 18.87 -8.35
CA ALA A 50 -9.28 17.61 -8.24
C ALA A 50 -7.95 17.73 -7.47
N GLN A 51 -7.21 18.84 -7.59
CA GLN A 51 -5.97 19.05 -6.84
C GLN A 51 -6.19 19.30 -5.33
N ALA A 52 -7.32 19.91 -4.96
CA ALA A 52 -7.68 20.07 -3.55
C ALA A 52 -8.07 18.71 -2.96
N MET A 53 -8.85 17.93 -3.72
CA MET A 53 -9.21 16.56 -3.38
C MET A 53 -8.00 15.65 -3.22
N GLU A 54 -7.04 15.73 -4.13
CA GLU A 54 -5.80 14.92 -4.06
C GLU A 54 -5.02 15.22 -2.78
N ARG A 55 -4.77 16.50 -2.46
CA ARG A 55 -4.06 16.91 -1.24
C ARG A 55 -4.79 16.59 0.06
N LYS A 56 -6.13 16.60 0.04
CA LYS A 56 -6.94 16.42 1.24
C LYS A 56 -7.37 14.98 1.48
N LEU A 57 -7.37 14.14 0.46
CA LEU A 57 -7.84 12.76 0.55
C LEU A 57 -6.76 11.77 0.20
N VAL A 58 -6.06 11.96 -0.93
CA VAL A 58 -5.10 10.96 -1.42
C VAL A 58 -3.80 11.02 -0.61
N GLU A 59 -3.25 12.22 -0.39
CA GLU A 59 -1.99 12.37 0.34
C GLU A 59 -2.06 11.86 1.80
N PRO A 60 -3.11 12.18 2.60
CA PRO A 60 -3.20 11.67 3.97
C PRO A 60 -3.37 10.15 4.05
N GLU A 61 -4.22 9.56 3.21
CA GLU A 61 -4.46 8.10 3.17
C GLU A 61 -3.17 7.35 2.78
N LEU A 62 -2.42 7.87 1.81
CA LEU A 62 -1.15 7.30 1.41
C LEU A 62 -0.05 7.47 2.48
N ALA A 63 -0.04 8.58 3.21
CA ALA A 63 0.86 8.78 4.35
C ALA A 63 0.55 7.79 5.47
N GLU A 64 -0.73 7.57 5.77
CA GLU A 64 -1.14 6.60 6.78
C GLU A 64 -0.80 5.16 6.37
N TYR A 65 -1.03 4.81 5.10
CA TYR A 65 -0.59 3.53 4.53
C TYR A 65 0.92 3.33 4.66
N ARG A 66 1.73 4.35 4.37
CA ARG A 66 3.19 4.31 4.53
C ARG A 66 3.57 4.05 5.99
N ASP A 67 3.02 4.83 6.91
CA ASP A 67 3.37 4.75 8.33
C ASP A 67 2.97 3.38 8.92
N ARG A 68 1.82 2.84 8.51
CA ARG A 68 1.38 1.47 8.86
C ARG A 68 2.29 0.39 8.27
N SER A 69 2.67 0.53 6.99
CA SER A 69 3.56 -0.43 6.32
C SER A 69 4.95 -0.47 6.96
N LEU A 70 5.48 0.69 7.39
CA LEU A 70 6.74 0.76 8.13
C LEU A 70 6.63 0.11 9.52
N ALA A 71 5.52 0.32 10.23
CA ALA A 71 5.27 -0.35 11.50
C ALA A 71 5.12 -1.87 11.35
N GLN A 72 4.47 -2.33 10.29
CA GLN A 72 4.39 -3.76 9.96
C GLN A 72 5.77 -4.34 9.64
N PHE A 73 6.61 -3.58 8.92
CA PHE A 73 7.97 -4.00 8.62
C PHE A 73 8.86 -4.11 9.86
N ASP A 74 8.69 -3.24 10.86
CA ASP A 74 9.41 -3.35 12.13
C ASP A 74 9.14 -4.69 12.83
N VAL A 75 7.88 -5.16 12.84
CA VAL A 75 7.52 -6.50 13.33
C VAL A 75 8.10 -7.60 12.45
N LEU A 76 8.14 -7.39 11.13
CA LEU A 76 8.72 -8.36 10.21
C LEU A 76 10.23 -8.55 10.43
N VAL A 77 10.96 -7.48 10.78
CA VAL A 77 12.38 -7.59 11.15
C VAL A 77 12.56 -8.43 12.41
N GLU A 78 11.69 -8.28 13.41
CA GLU A 78 11.72 -9.13 14.61
C GLU A 78 11.49 -10.60 14.25
N TYR A 79 10.55 -10.89 13.35
CA TYR A 79 10.35 -12.23 12.82
C TYR A 79 11.62 -12.78 12.17
N MET A 80 12.26 -12.00 11.29
CA MET A 80 13.50 -12.40 10.58
C MET A 80 14.67 -12.71 11.52
N GLU A 81 14.69 -12.15 12.73
CA GLU A 81 15.75 -12.39 13.73
C GLU A 81 15.51 -13.67 14.56
N THR A 82 14.44 -14.42 14.29
CA THR A 82 14.06 -15.63 15.02
C THR A 82 13.87 -16.84 14.09
N ASP A 83 13.94 -18.04 14.66
CA ASP A 83 13.54 -19.28 13.97
C ASP A 83 12.03 -19.62 14.18
N ALA A 84 11.24 -18.68 14.71
CA ALA A 84 9.83 -18.90 14.99
C ALA A 84 8.99 -18.86 13.70
N PRO A 85 7.90 -19.64 13.63
CA PRO A 85 6.98 -19.58 12.49
C PRO A 85 6.21 -18.25 12.49
N ILE A 86 5.87 -17.73 11.30
CA ILE A 86 5.24 -16.40 11.18
C ILE A 86 3.91 -16.29 11.92
N GLN A 87 3.22 -17.41 12.15
CA GLN A 87 1.94 -17.44 12.87
C GLN A 87 2.07 -16.96 14.33
N GLU A 88 3.26 -17.04 14.94
CA GLU A 88 3.52 -16.45 16.27
C GLU A 88 3.51 -14.91 16.23
N PHE A 89 3.72 -14.32 15.06
CA PHE A 89 3.68 -12.88 14.80
C PHE A 89 2.37 -12.41 14.15
N GLU A 90 1.36 -13.28 14.02
CA GLU A 90 0.10 -12.96 13.34
C GLU A 90 -0.57 -11.72 13.94
N GLU A 91 -0.82 -11.69 15.25
CA GLU A 91 -1.49 -10.57 15.91
C GLU A 91 -0.77 -9.22 15.71
N PRO A 92 0.55 -9.10 15.98
CA PRO A 92 1.24 -7.83 15.76
C PRO A 92 1.35 -7.43 14.28
N LEU A 93 1.51 -8.39 13.35
CA LEU A 93 1.54 -8.11 11.90
C LEU A 93 0.18 -7.63 11.38
N LEU A 94 -0.91 -8.24 11.85
CA LEU A 94 -2.28 -7.92 11.41
C LEU A 94 -2.81 -6.62 12.02
N LYS A 95 -2.30 -6.22 13.19
CA LYS A 95 -2.71 -4.97 13.86
C LYS A 95 -2.49 -3.72 13.00
N THR A 96 -1.51 -3.75 12.11
CA THR A 96 -1.14 -2.64 11.22
C THR A 96 -1.47 -2.92 9.76
N ASP A 97 -2.17 -4.02 9.48
CA ASP A 97 -2.41 -4.48 8.12
C ASP A 97 -3.51 -3.68 7.41
N SER A 98 -3.14 -3.03 6.31
CA SER A 98 -4.07 -2.19 5.54
C SER A 98 -5.16 -2.99 4.81
N TYR A 99 -5.01 -4.30 4.56
CA TYR A 99 -6.09 -5.09 3.96
C TYR A 99 -7.23 -5.27 4.95
N LEU A 100 -6.90 -5.60 6.20
CA LEU A 100 -7.90 -5.83 7.24
C LEU A 100 -8.71 -4.59 7.58
N GLU A 101 -8.10 -3.42 7.49
CA GLU A 101 -8.80 -2.15 7.64
C GLU A 101 -9.74 -1.87 6.46
N SER A 102 -9.33 -2.25 5.25
CA SER A 102 -10.14 -2.07 4.04
C SER A 102 -11.29 -3.07 3.88
N LEU A 103 -11.38 -4.09 4.75
CA LEU A 103 -12.43 -5.11 4.69
C LEU A 103 -13.80 -4.49 4.93
N ASP A 104 -14.73 -4.76 4.01
CA ASP A 104 -16.11 -4.38 4.18
C ASP A 104 -16.72 -5.09 5.40
N ALA A 105 -17.54 -4.39 6.18
CA ALA A 105 -18.18 -4.94 7.37
C ALA A 105 -19.12 -6.13 7.06
N SER A 106 -19.59 -6.25 5.82
CA SER A 106 -20.40 -7.36 5.32
C SER A 106 -19.57 -8.54 4.79
N ALA A 107 -18.24 -8.42 4.73
CA ALA A 107 -17.38 -9.50 4.25
C ALA A 107 -17.54 -10.76 5.10
N SER A 108 -17.62 -11.92 4.44
CA SER A 108 -17.80 -13.19 5.12
C SER A 108 -16.58 -13.55 5.97
N ALA A 109 -16.79 -14.33 7.03
CA ALA A 109 -15.68 -14.85 7.84
C ALA A 109 -14.67 -15.67 7.02
N ALA A 110 -15.14 -16.37 5.97
CA ALA A 110 -14.29 -17.11 5.06
C ALA A 110 -13.41 -16.18 4.21
N THR A 111 -13.97 -15.09 3.69
CA THR A 111 -13.21 -14.09 2.91
C THR A 111 -12.19 -13.36 3.79
N ARG A 112 -12.58 -12.99 5.02
CA ARG A 112 -11.67 -12.40 6.00
C ARG A 112 -10.48 -13.34 6.26
N LYS A 113 -10.74 -14.64 6.48
CA LYS A 113 -9.69 -15.63 6.67
C LYS A 113 -8.76 -15.72 5.44
N GLN A 114 -9.31 -15.78 4.24
CA GLN A 114 -8.50 -15.85 3.01
C GLN A 114 -7.58 -14.64 2.85
N LEU A 115 -8.04 -13.43 3.19
CA LEU A 115 -7.21 -12.23 3.15
C LEU A 115 -6.13 -12.22 4.25
N ILE A 116 -6.42 -12.74 5.45
CA ILE A 116 -5.43 -12.94 6.50
C ILE A 116 -4.35 -13.91 6.04
N ASP A 117 -4.77 -15.10 5.59
CA ASP A 117 -3.85 -16.15 5.12
C ASP A 117 -2.96 -15.61 3.99
N ALA A 118 -3.53 -14.87 3.03
CA ALA A 118 -2.78 -14.27 1.92
C ALA A 118 -1.84 -13.14 2.35
N SER A 119 -2.19 -12.35 3.39
CA SER A 119 -1.28 -11.32 3.91
C SER A 119 -0.11 -11.96 4.64
N LEU A 120 -0.36 -12.96 5.49
CA LEU A 120 0.69 -13.68 6.21
C LEU A 120 1.63 -14.42 5.25
N GLU A 121 1.10 -15.11 4.23
CA GLU A 121 1.94 -15.80 3.23
C GLU A 121 2.85 -14.81 2.47
N ARG A 122 2.33 -13.63 2.13
CA ARG A 122 3.13 -12.58 1.49
C ARG A 122 4.21 -12.05 2.42
N LEU A 123 3.87 -11.79 3.68
CA LEU A 123 4.81 -11.29 4.69
C LEU A 123 5.90 -12.32 5.00
N GLU A 124 5.54 -13.60 5.09
CA GLU A 124 6.49 -14.71 5.27
C GLU A 124 7.49 -14.74 4.13
N ARG A 125 7.01 -14.73 2.88
CA ARG A 125 7.89 -14.71 1.70
C ARG A 125 8.81 -13.49 1.67
N LEU A 126 8.28 -12.31 2.02
CA LEU A 126 9.07 -11.08 2.09
C LEU A 126 10.13 -11.17 3.20
N GLY A 127 9.75 -11.69 4.37
CA GLY A 127 10.62 -11.90 5.52
C GLY A 127 11.75 -12.88 5.22
N ASP A 128 11.41 -14.08 4.77
CA ASP A 128 12.37 -15.12 4.40
C ASP A 128 13.35 -14.66 3.33
N GLY A 129 12.85 -13.93 2.32
CA GLY A 129 13.69 -13.41 1.25
C GLY A 129 14.62 -12.26 1.69
N LEU A 130 14.23 -11.47 2.69
CA LEU A 130 15.05 -10.39 3.25
C LEU A 130 15.93 -10.82 4.43
N ALA A 131 15.66 -11.95 5.06
CA ALA A 131 16.41 -12.43 6.22
C ALA A 131 17.93 -12.49 5.95
N PRO A 132 18.45 -13.00 4.81
CA PRO A 132 19.89 -12.98 4.54
C PRO A 132 20.49 -11.57 4.51
N VAL A 133 19.71 -10.59 4.07
CA VAL A 133 20.12 -9.18 3.96
C VAL A 133 20.23 -8.59 5.36
N VAL A 134 19.21 -8.81 6.21
CA VAL A 134 19.20 -8.37 7.63
C VAL A 134 20.41 -8.93 8.38
N HIS A 135 20.81 -10.17 8.12
CA HIS A 135 21.98 -10.81 8.74
C HIS A 135 23.34 -10.46 8.10
N SER A 136 23.39 -9.63 7.06
CA SER A 136 24.64 -9.25 6.38
C SER A 136 25.62 -8.49 7.31
N ASP A 137 26.86 -8.20 6.90
CA ASP A 137 27.74 -7.28 7.66
C ASP A 137 27.77 -5.86 7.07
N HIS A 138 26.98 -5.60 6.02
CA HIS A 138 26.95 -4.31 5.33
C HIS A 138 25.93 -3.35 5.94
N ASP A 139 26.27 -2.05 5.99
CA ASP A 139 25.43 -0.97 6.54
C ASP A 139 24.65 -0.18 5.47
N GLU A 140 24.72 -0.61 4.22
CA GLU A 140 23.99 0.00 3.10
C GLU A 140 23.13 -1.05 2.41
N PHE A 141 21.91 -0.69 2.03
CA PHE A 141 20.92 -1.61 1.47
C PHE A 141 21.42 -2.37 0.24
N TRP A 142 21.90 -1.67 -0.79
CA TRP A 142 22.34 -2.32 -2.04
C TRP A 142 23.58 -3.19 -1.88
N PRO A 143 24.63 -2.75 -1.16
CA PRO A 143 25.74 -3.63 -0.79
C PRO A 143 25.29 -4.87 -0.01
N ALA A 144 24.37 -4.74 0.96
CA ALA A 144 23.84 -5.87 1.70
C ALA A 144 23.08 -6.85 0.79
N ILE A 145 22.19 -6.34 -0.07
CA ILE A 145 21.43 -7.11 -1.06
C ILE A 145 22.37 -7.87 -2.00
N SER A 146 23.39 -7.18 -2.54
CA SER A 146 24.32 -7.77 -3.51
C SER A 146 25.25 -8.81 -2.89
N ALA A 147 25.56 -8.67 -1.60
CA ALA A 147 26.39 -9.61 -0.87
C ALA A 147 25.60 -10.83 -0.38
N ALA A 148 24.33 -10.65 0.00
CA ALA A 148 23.53 -11.69 0.63
C ALA A 148 22.66 -12.49 -0.35
N LEU A 149 22.24 -11.88 -1.47
CA LEU A 149 21.32 -12.49 -2.41
C LEU A 149 22.00 -12.77 -3.76
N SER A 150 21.51 -13.79 -4.45
CA SER A 150 21.81 -13.96 -5.88
C SER A 150 20.94 -13.01 -6.71
N ARG A 151 21.32 -12.78 -7.98
CA ARG A 151 20.47 -12.05 -8.93
C ARG A 151 19.07 -12.67 -9.04
N GLU A 152 18.99 -13.99 -9.08
CA GLU A 152 17.71 -14.72 -9.17
C GLU A 152 16.85 -14.48 -7.92
N SER A 153 17.44 -14.56 -6.73
CA SER A 153 16.76 -14.30 -5.46
C SER A 153 16.29 -12.86 -5.33
N ALA A 154 17.10 -11.89 -5.76
CA ALA A 154 16.72 -10.48 -5.77
C ALA A 154 15.55 -10.21 -6.75
N LEU A 155 15.53 -10.88 -7.90
CA LEU A 155 14.42 -10.79 -8.84
C LEU A 155 13.15 -11.44 -8.25
N ASP A 156 13.26 -12.61 -7.64
CA ASP A 156 12.12 -13.28 -7.02
C ASP A 156 11.43 -12.41 -5.94
N LEU A 157 12.22 -11.69 -5.12
CA LEU A 157 11.70 -10.69 -4.18
C LEU A 157 10.86 -9.62 -4.88
N VAL A 158 11.34 -9.07 -6.00
CA VAL A 158 10.62 -8.06 -6.80
C VAL A 158 9.34 -8.62 -7.42
N GLU A 159 9.36 -9.89 -7.82
CA GLU A 159 8.23 -10.52 -8.51
C GLU A 159 7.16 -11.06 -7.58
N HIS A 160 7.55 -11.56 -6.40
CA HIS A 160 6.68 -12.36 -5.55
C HIS A 160 6.63 -11.90 -4.08
N GLY A 161 7.65 -11.19 -3.59
CA GLY A 161 7.71 -10.68 -2.22
C GLY A 161 7.09 -9.29 -2.05
N PHE A 162 7.46 -8.35 -2.93
CA PHE A 162 7.00 -6.96 -2.84
C PHE A 162 5.56 -6.68 -3.32
N PRO A 163 5.01 -7.38 -4.33
CA PRO A 163 3.63 -7.10 -4.76
C PRO A 163 2.60 -7.35 -3.65
N PHE A 164 1.70 -6.39 -3.46
CA PHE A 164 0.70 -6.34 -2.39
C PHE A 164 -0.72 -6.05 -2.91
N SER A 165 -0.97 -5.77 -4.18
CA SER A 165 -2.32 -5.50 -4.68
C SER A 165 -3.06 -6.78 -5.07
N GLY A 166 -2.34 -7.91 -5.18
CA GLY A 166 -2.85 -9.21 -5.62
C GLY A 166 -4.08 -9.68 -4.83
N PRO A 167 -3.97 -9.90 -3.51
CA PRO A 167 -5.07 -10.37 -2.68
C PRO A 167 -6.28 -9.43 -2.68
N LEU A 168 -6.06 -8.12 -2.55
CA LEU A 168 -7.12 -7.10 -2.61
C LEU A 168 -7.90 -7.15 -3.94
N ARG A 169 -7.21 -7.43 -5.05
CA ARG A 169 -7.86 -7.54 -6.36
C ARG A 169 -8.64 -8.84 -6.52
N GLN A 170 -8.17 -9.94 -5.93
CA GLN A 170 -8.86 -11.22 -5.98
C GLN A 170 -10.15 -11.19 -5.16
N HIS A 171 -10.17 -10.39 -4.09
CA HIS A 171 -11.32 -10.22 -3.19
C HIS A 171 -11.90 -8.80 -3.28
N ARG A 172 -11.95 -8.23 -4.48
CA ARG A 172 -12.39 -6.85 -4.74
C ARG A 172 -13.74 -6.53 -4.09
N GLU A 173 -14.69 -7.47 -4.18
CA GLU A 173 -16.04 -7.32 -3.65
C GLU A 173 -16.13 -7.32 -2.12
N ALA A 174 -15.05 -7.71 -1.44
CA ALA A 174 -14.97 -7.76 0.02
C ALA A 174 -14.18 -6.59 0.62
N VAL A 175 -13.66 -5.70 -0.22
CA VAL A 175 -12.90 -4.52 0.21
C VAL A 175 -13.63 -3.25 -0.20
N SER A 176 -13.62 -2.26 0.68
CA SER A 176 -14.27 -0.98 0.47
C SER A 176 -13.36 0.15 0.93
N PHE A 177 -12.83 0.89 -0.03
CA PHE A 177 -12.13 2.14 0.22
C PHE A 177 -13.11 3.28 0.04
N ALA A 178 -13.50 3.92 1.14
CA ALA A 178 -14.42 5.04 1.13
C ALA A 178 -14.00 6.11 2.12
N VAL A 179 -14.19 7.38 1.74
CA VAL A 179 -13.92 8.53 2.60
C VAL A 179 -15.15 9.43 2.65
N THR A 180 -15.50 9.91 3.83
CA THR A 180 -16.56 10.91 4.00
C THR A 180 -15.95 12.29 3.89
N ILE A 181 -16.43 13.08 2.93
CA ILE A 181 -15.92 14.41 2.64
C ILE A 181 -16.94 15.45 3.10
N ASP A 182 -16.50 16.44 3.85
CA ASP A 182 -17.23 17.71 3.98
C ASP A 182 -16.84 18.63 2.79
N PRO A 183 -17.78 18.94 1.88
CA PRO A 183 -17.50 19.84 0.76
C PRO A 183 -17.04 21.23 1.19
N GLY A 184 -17.42 21.68 2.40
CA GLY A 184 -16.96 22.94 2.98
C GLY A 184 -15.45 23.00 3.19
N GLU A 185 -14.85 21.89 3.64
CA GLU A 185 -13.42 21.77 3.91
C GLU A 185 -12.56 21.67 2.65
N VAL A 186 -13.12 21.13 1.56
CA VAL A 186 -12.40 20.94 0.30
C VAL A 186 -12.55 22.13 -0.65
N LEU A 187 -13.77 22.64 -0.80
CA LEU A 187 -14.08 23.66 -1.81
C LEU A 187 -13.79 25.08 -1.34
N GLY A 188 -13.87 25.33 -0.04
CA GLY A 188 -13.72 26.65 0.57
C GLY A 188 -14.82 27.66 0.18
N GLY A 189 -15.20 28.52 1.12
CA GLY A 189 -16.04 29.69 0.85
C GLY A 189 -17.36 29.79 1.65
N PRO A 190 -17.98 30.98 1.66
CA PRO A 190 -19.13 31.27 2.53
C PRO A 190 -20.44 30.56 2.13
N LEU A 191 -20.49 29.95 0.93
CA LEU A 191 -21.68 29.27 0.40
C LEU A 191 -21.60 27.73 0.48
N THR A 192 -20.48 27.16 0.94
CA THR A 192 -20.26 25.71 0.99
C THR A 192 -20.48 25.10 2.38
N GLY A 193 -20.51 25.91 3.45
CA GLY A 193 -20.67 25.45 4.85
C GLY A 193 -22.06 24.92 5.23
N GLY A 194 -22.94 24.68 4.26
CA GLY A 194 -24.25 24.04 4.46
C GLY A 194 -24.48 22.85 3.52
N LEU A 195 -23.46 22.44 2.77
CA LEU A 195 -23.57 21.27 1.90
C LEU A 195 -23.49 19.98 2.74
N PRO A 196 -24.30 18.96 2.43
CA PRO A 196 -24.21 17.68 3.12
C PRO A 196 -22.87 17.01 2.81
N SER A 197 -22.33 16.29 3.79
CA SER A 197 -21.17 15.43 3.58
C SER A 197 -21.47 14.38 2.50
N VAL A 198 -20.45 14.04 1.72
CA VAL A 198 -20.54 13.07 0.64
C VAL A 198 -19.59 11.93 0.92
N SER A 199 -20.10 10.70 0.93
CA SER A 199 -19.24 9.51 0.93
C SER A 199 -18.73 9.27 -0.49
N LEU A 200 -17.41 9.21 -0.64
CA LEU A 200 -16.73 8.88 -1.88
C LEU A 200 -16.15 7.48 -1.75
N GLU A 201 -16.74 6.51 -2.45
CA GLU A 201 -16.14 5.20 -2.66
C GLU A 201 -15.15 5.27 -3.83
N TYR A 202 -13.93 4.79 -3.63
CA TYR A 202 -12.85 4.86 -4.60
C TYR A 202 -12.07 3.56 -4.75
N THR A 203 -12.62 2.43 -4.27
CA THR A 203 -12.03 1.08 -4.32
C THR A 203 -11.43 0.74 -5.68
N ASP A 204 -12.21 0.89 -6.75
CA ASP A 204 -11.77 0.55 -8.10
C ASP A 204 -10.56 1.35 -8.56
N GLU A 205 -10.56 2.63 -8.23
CA GLU A 205 -9.52 3.55 -8.64
C GLU A 205 -8.25 3.36 -7.80
N ALA A 206 -8.39 3.08 -6.50
CA ALA A 206 -7.28 2.68 -5.63
C ALA A 206 -6.60 1.40 -6.14
N LEU A 207 -7.36 0.31 -6.34
CA LEU A 207 -6.82 -0.96 -6.83
C LEU A 207 -6.15 -0.81 -8.20
N ARG A 208 -6.72 0.02 -9.09
CA ARG A 208 -6.11 0.32 -10.39
C ARG A 208 -4.79 1.07 -10.24
N ALA A 209 -4.75 2.10 -9.38
CA ALA A 209 -3.57 2.90 -9.15
C ALA A 209 -2.44 2.06 -8.54
N MET A 210 -2.74 1.29 -7.48
CA MET A 210 -1.81 0.36 -6.85
C MET A 210 -1.23 -0.64 -7.86
N GLN A 211 -2.07 -1.30 -8.66
CA GLN A 211 -1.59 -2.27 -9.66
C GLN A 211 -0.66 -1.64 -10.72
N ARG A 212 -0.85 -0.35 -11.05
CA ARG A 212 0.02 0.34 -12.00
C ARG A 212 1.32 0.80 -11.34
N ALA A 213 1.25 1.30 -10.12
CA ALA A 213 2.41 1.63 -9.30
C ALA A 213 3.32 0.42 -9.14
N GLU A 214 2.77 -0.73 -8.74
CA GLU A 214 3.53 -1.98 -8.61
C GLU A 214 4.22 -2.41 -9.91
N ARG A 215 3.53 -2.35 -11.05
CA ARG A 215 4.15 -2.69 -12.34
C ARG A 215 5.29 -1.74 -12.68
N ARG A 216 5.13 -0.45 -12.40
CA ARG A 216 6.17 0.56 -12.64
C ARG A 216 7.37 0.35 -11.72
N ILE A 217 7.14 0.24 -10.42
CA ILE A 217 8.20 0.02 -9.42
C ILE A 217 8.89 -1.32 -9.65
N GLY A 218 8.14 -2.38 -9.90
CA GLY A 218 8.70 -3.69 -10.22
C GLY A 218 9.55 -3.66 -11.49
N LYS A 219 9.23 -2.84 -12.49
CA LYS A 219 10.12 -2.64 -13.64
C LYS A 219 11.40 -1.90 -13.26
N GLN A 220 11.28 -0.78 -12.54
CA GLN A 220 12.42 0.03 -12.09
C GLN A 220 13.39 -0.79 -11.22
N MET A 221 12.87 -1.63 -10.32
CA MET A 221 13.69 -2.49 -9.48
C MET A 221 14.41 -3.59 -10.28
N ARG A 222 13.77 -4.16 -11.31
CA ARG A 222 14.46 -5.09 -12.23
C ARG A 222 15.60 -4.41 -12.98
N ASP A 223 15.35 -3.21 -13.51
CA ASP A 223 16.37 -2.42 -14.20
C ASP A 223 17.54 -2.05 -13.25
N GLU A 224 17.24 -1.77 -11.98
CA GLU A 224 18.25 -1.52 -10.95
C GLU A 224 19.03 -2.80 -10.60
N ILE A 225 18.37 -3.94 -10.42
CA ILE A 225 19.02 -5.24 -10.21
C ILE A 225 19.96 -5.58 -11.37
N ASP A 226 19.54 -5.40 -12.62
CA ASP A 226 20.37 -5.65 -13.80
C ASP A 226 21.63 -4.77 -13.85
N THR A 227 21.58 -3.59 -13.23
CA THR A 227 22.73 -2.69 -13.12
C THR A 227 23.66 -3.10 -11.96
N ARG A 228 23.10 -3.62 -10.86
CA ARG A 228 23.84 -3.94 -9.62
C ARG A 228 24.40 -5.36 -9.58
N PHE A 229 23.80 -6.28 -10.33
CA PHE A 229 24.18 -7.69 -10.45
C PHE A 229 24.65 -8.01 -11.88
N PRO A 230 25.91 -7.69 -12.24
CA PRO A 230 26.46 -7.94 -13.58
C PRO A 230 26.72 -9.42 -13.87
#